data_AF-A0A4S8LBS5-F1
#
_entry.id   AF-A0A4S8LBS5-F1
#
_cell.length_a   1.000
_cell.length_b   1.000
_cell.length_c   1.000
_cell.angle_alpha   90.00
_cell.angle_beta   90.00
_cell.angle_gamma   90.00
#
_symmetry.space_group_name_H-M   'P 1'
#
loop_
_entity.id
_entity.type
_entity.pdbx_description
1 polymer ?
#
loop_
_entity_poly.entity_id
_entity_poly.type
_entity_poly.pdbx_seq_one_letter_code
_entity_poly.pdbx_strand_id
1 'polypeptide(L)'
;MILVSIKARCHNVASFIDLNRCVQSPETFENPDQFWPDRYLLTKYGTKPGVDDSSFRDNIIFGAGRRICPGIQTANLSLTINVTNLLWAFTYSKAKDPLTGFEIPIDPSKMANGFVLSPLPFECSIQPRNQKIAGLIHNHFVDAIDVFKQYEDALQQEDKEHVAQVRSHLV
;
A
#
# COMPACT_ATOMS: atom_id res chain seq x y z
N MET A 1 -58.35 13.81 -5.47
CA MET A 1 -57.41 14.79 -4.86
C MET A 1 -57.19 14.42 -3.40
N ILE A 2 -56.23 13.56 -3.12
CA ILE A 2 -55.62 13.41 -1.79
C ILE A 2 -54.12 13.35 -2.06
N LEU A 3 -53.49 14.52 -2.08
CA LEU A 3 -52.04 14.64 -1.97
C LEU A 3 -51.69 14.29 -0.53
N VAL A 4 -51.20 13.07 -0.30
CA VAL A 4 -50.45 12.78 0.93
C VAL A 4 -49.08 13.43 0.74
N SER A 5 -48.97 14.69 1.17
CA SER A 5 -47.70 15.38 1.31
C SER A 5 -46.93 14.71 2.45
N ILE A 6 -46.17 13.66 2.13
CA ILE A 6 -45.17 13.11 3.05
C ILE A 6 -44.06 14.15 3.11
N LYS A 7 -44.12 14.98 4.13
CA LYS A 7 -43.06 15.90 4.54
C LYS A 7 -41.82 15.05 4.81
N ALA A 8 -40.93 14.94 3.81
CA ALA A 8 -39.65 14.27 3.95
C ALA A 8 -38.90 14.95 5.10
N ARG A 9 -38.85 14.28 6.26
CA ARG A 9 -37.90 14.67 7.30
C ARG A 9 -36.53 14.43 6.70
N CYS A 10 -35.74 15.49 6.57
CA CYS A 10 -34.30 15.39 6.38
C CYS A 10 -33.72 14.72 7.63
N HIS A 11 -33.86 13.40 7.74
CA HIS A 11 -32.97 12.61 8.55
C HIS A 11 -31.71 12.48 7.71
N ASN A 12 -30.62 13.06 8.20
CA ASN A 12 -29.28 12.87 7.63
C ASN A 12 -28.94 11.39 7.76
N VAL A 13 -29.40 10.58 6.81
CA VAL A 13 -29.01 9.17 6.68
C VAL A 13 -27.62 9.17 6.08
N ALA A 14 -26.61 8.95 6.92
CA ALA A 14 -25.28 8.67 6.45
C ALA A 14 -25.27 7.24 5.88
N SER A 15 -25.07 7.12 4.56
CA SER A 15 -24.84 5.83 3.92
C SER A 15 -23.34 5.54 3.92
N PHE A 16 -22.92 4.48 4.60
CA PHE A 16 -21.55 4.01 4.59
C PHE A 16 -21.44 2.82 3.65
N ILE A 17 -20.55 2.91 2.67
CA ILE A 17 -20.19 1.80 1.80
C ILE A 17 -18.93 1.17 2.39
N ASP A 18 -19.04 -0.08 2.83
CA ASP A 18 -17.89 -0.88 3.23
C ASP A 18 -17.23 -1.47 1.97
N LEU A 19 -16.22 -0.77 1.45
CA LEU A 19 -15.48 -1.20 0.28
C LEU A 19 -14.68 -2.49 0.52
N ASN A 20 -14.26 -2.74 1.76
CA ASN A 20 -13.52 -3.96 2.10
C ASN A 20 -14.41 -5.20 1.91
N ARG A 21 -15.67 -5.10 2.34
CA ARG A 21 -16.66 -6.17 2.12
C ARG A 21 -16.89 -6.48 0.64
N CYS A 22 -16.82 -5.49 -0.25
CA CYS A 22 -16.95 -5.71 -1.69
C CYS A 22 -15.84 -6.58 -2.27
N VAL A 23 -14.61 -6.46 -1.75
CA VAL A 23 -13.43 -7.18 -2.27
C VAL A 23 -13.11 -8.46 -1.50
N GLN A 24 -13.80 -8.73 -0.39
CA GLN A 24 -13.65 -9.93 0.44
C GLN A 24 -14.90 -10.83 0.43
N SER A 25 -15.86 -10.59 -0.47
CA SER A 25 -17.06 -11.44 -0.55
C SER A 25 -16.70 -12.87 -0.97
N PRO A 26 -17.02 -13.90 -0.16
CA PRO A 26 -16.77 -15.29 -0.53
C PRO A 26 -17.69 -15.79 -1.65
N GLU A 27 -18.74 -15.04 -2.01
CA GLU A 27 -19.57 -15.32 -3.18
C GLU A 27 -18.80 -14.98 -4.46
N THR A 28 -18.09 -13.84 -4.46
CA THR A 28 -17.38 -13.30 -5.62
C THR A 28 -15.93 -13.80 -5.73
N PHE A 29 -15.25 -13.97 -4.60
CA PHE A 29 -13.83 -14.32 -4.54
C PHE A 29 -13.65 -15.69 -3.88
N GLU A 30 -12.77 -16.51 -4.43
CA GLU A 30 -12.39 -17.78 -3.83
C GLU A 30 -11.33 -17.54 -2.73
N ASN A 31 -11.52 -18.10 -1.52
CA ASN A 31 -10.62 -17.88 -0.38
C ASN A 31 -10.25 -16.39 -0.19
N PRO A 32 -11.24 -15.49 0.04
CA PRO A 32 -11.02 -14.04 0.06
C PRO A 32 -10.01 -13.57 1.12
N ASP A 33 -9.88 -14.34 2.21
CA ASP A 33 -8.95 -14.02 3.31
C ASP A 33 -7.49 -14.43 3.02
N GLN A 34 -7.24 -15.14 1.92
CA GLN A 34 -5.91 -15.56 1.52
C GLN A 34 -5.29 -14.60 0.51
N PHE A 35 -4.05 -14.18 0.79
CA PHE A 35 -3.23 -13.46 -0.19
C PHE A 35 -2.84 -14.40 -1.34
N TRP A 36 -3.61 -14.33 -2.41
CA TRP A 36 -3.43 -15.17 -3.61
C TRP A 36 -3.45 -14.28 -4.86
N PRO A 37 -2.28 -13.77 -5.30
CA PRO A 37 -2.20 -12.90 -6.48
C PRO A 37 -2.59 -13.59 -7.79
N ASP A 38 -2.37 -14.90 -7.93
CA ASP A 38 -2.61 -15.60 -9.20
C ASP A 38 -4.09 -15.63 -9.58
N ARG A 39 -5.02 -15.33 -8.67
CA ARG A 39 -6.45 -15.15 -8.99
C ARG A 39 -6.67 -14.11 -10.10
N TYR A 40 -5.82 -13.09 -10.18
CA TYR A 40 -5.90 -12.04 -11.21
C TYR A 40 -5.42 -12.52 -12.59
N LEU A 41 -4.83 -13.71 -12.69
CA LEU A 41 -4.54 -14.37 -13.96
C LEU A 41 -5.75 -15.14 -14.50
N LEU A 42 -6.73 -15.47 -13.64
CA LEU A 42 -7.94 -16.22 -14.01
C LEU A 42 -9.02 -15.30 -14.59
N THR A 43 -9.21 -14.13 -13.98
CA THR A 43 -10.19 -13.12 -14.39
C THR A 43 -9.61 -11.73 -14.16
N LYS A 44 -10.13 -10.71 -14.87
CA LYS A 44 -9.61 -9.33 -14.82
C LYS A 44 -9.55 -8.78 -13.38
N TYR A 45 -10.57 -9.07 -12.57
CA TYR A 45 -10.70 -8.53 -11.22
C TYR A 45 -10.40 -9.56 -10.13
N GLY A 46 -9.89 -10.75 -10.46
CA GLY A 46 -9.62 -11.81 -9.49
C GLY A 46 -10.86 -12.50 -8.91
N THR A 47 -12.03 -12.27 -9.53
CA THR A 47 -13.29 -12.94 -9.26
C THR A 47 -13.24 -14.41 -9.67
N LYS A 48 -14.14 -15.22 -9.12
CA LYS A 48 -14.31 -16.61 -9.56
C LYS A 48 -14.74 -16.64 -11.04
N PRO A 49 -14.23 -17.58 -11.85
CA PRO A 49 -14.71 -17.77 -13.21
C PRO A 49 -16.23 -17.97 -13.25
N GLY A 50 -16.92 -17.24 -14.12
CA GLY A 50 -18.38 -17.34 -14.29
C GLY A 50 -19.22 -16.44 -13.38
N VAL A 51 -18.62 -15.67 -12.48
CA VAL A 51 -19.33 -14.61 -11.73
C VAL A 51 -19.51 -13.37 -12.61
N ASP A 52 -20.68 -12.73 -12.53
CA ASP A 52 -20.90 -11.42 -13.15
C ASP A 52 -20.13 -10.34 -12.37
N ASP A 53 -19.03 -9.88 -12.96
CA ASP A 53 -18.19 -8.81 -12.45
C ASP A 53 -18.31 -7.52 -13.27
N SER A 54 -19.39 -7.36 -14.05
CA SER A 54 -19.64 -6.17 -14.87
C SER A 54 -19.72 -4.86 -14.08
N SER A 55 -20.04 -4.95 -12.78
CA SER A 55 -20.08 -3.81 -11.86
C SER A 55 -18.71 -3.46 -11.25
N PHE A 56 -17.69 -4.31 -11.43
CA PHE A 56 -16.35 -4.08 -10.91
C PHE A 56 -15.55 -3.11 -11.80
N ARG A 57 -14.60 -2.43 -11.17
CA ARG A 57 -13.64 -1.53 -11.82
C ARG A 57 -12.29 -1.62 -11.10
N ASP A 58 -11.22 -1.29 -11.80
CA ASP A 58 -9.83 -1.43 -11.33
C ASP A 58 -9.53 -0.65 -10.03
N ASN A 59 -10.35 0.35 -9.70
CA ASN A 59 -10.14 1.26 -8.57
C ASN A 59 -11.33 1.27 -7.60
N ILE A 60 -12.01 0.13 -7.41
CA ILE A 60 -13.18 0.07 -6.53
C ILE A 60 -12.85 0.45 -5.07
N ILE A 61 -11.64 0.11 -4.61
CA ILE A 61 -11.12 0.43 -3.27
C ILE A 61 -10.98 1.94 -3.00
N PHE A 62 -11.00 2.76 -4.04
CA PHE A 62 -10.87 4.21 -3.95
C PHE A 62 -12.22 4.95 -3.86
N GLY A 63 -13.31 4.22 -3.66
CA GLY A 63 -14.66 4.78 -3.58
C GLY A 63 -15.23 5.15 -4.95
N ALA A 64 -16.42 5.75 -4.97
CA ALA A 64 -17.20 6.00 -6.18
C ALA A 64 -17.87 7.39 -6.20
N GLY A 65 -18.32 7.80 -7.38
CA GLY A 65 -19.10 9.03 -7.57
C GLY A 65 -18.30 10.31 -7.33
N ARG A 66 -18.99 11.36 -6.88
CA ARG A 66 -18.39 12.71 -6.68
C ARG A 66 -17.32 12.79 -5.58
N ARG A 67 -17.15 11.72 -4.79
CA ARG A 67 -16.19 11.63 -3.67
C ARG A 67 -15.18 10.50 -3.86
N ILE A 68 -15.04 10.03 -5.10
CA ILE A 68 -13.95 9.11 -5.47
C ILE A 68 -12.60 9.75 -5.12
N CYS A 69 -11.64 8.94 -4.68
CA CYS A 69 -10.33 9.43 -4.27
C CYS A 69 -9.69 10.27 -5.40
N PRO A 70 -9.34 11.54 -5.17
CA PRO A 70 -8.70 12.37 -6.19
C PRO A 70 -7.27 11.89 -6.50
N GLY A 71 -6.66 11.12 -5.59
CA GLY A 71 -5.28 10.66 -5.69
C GLY A 71 -5.08 9.29 -6.35
N ILE A 72 -6.09 8.70 -7.00
CA ILE A 72 -6.00 7.34 -7.59
C ILE A 72 -4.79 7.18 -8.49
N GLN A 73 -4.60 8.11 -9.43
CA GLN A 73 -3.53 8.00 -10.42
C GLN A 73 -2.16 8.13 -9.75
N THR A 74 -2.01 9.08 -8.83
CA THR A 74 -0.77 9.25 -8.05
C THR A 74 -0.47 8.02 -7.21
N ALA A 75 -1.48 7.43 -6.54
CA ALA A 75 -1.31 6.23 -5.73
C ALA A 75 -0.91 5.01 -6.59
N ASN A 76 -1.57 4.80 -7.73
CA ASN A 76 -1.25 3.67 -8.61
C ASN A 76 0.15 3.79 -9.21
N LEU A 77 0.53 4.97 -9.68
CA LEU A 77 1.86 5.22 -10.25
C LEU A 77 2.96 5.10 -9.19
N SER A 78 2.74 5.69 -8.00
CA SER A 78 3.71 5.61 -6.91
C SER A 78 3.87 4.18 -6.41
N LEU A 79 2.78 3.43 -6.22
CA LEU A 79 2.84 2.02 -5.84
C LEU A 79 3.58 1.20 -6.87
N THR A 80 3.28 1.37 -8.16
CA THR A 80 3.94 0.63 -9.24
C THR A 80 5.45 0.88 -9.23
N ILE A 81 5.87 2.15 -9.26
CA ILE A 81 7.29 2.51 -9.30
C ILE A 81 8.02 2.02 -8.05
N ASN A 82 7.47 2.28 -6.87
CA ASN A 82 8.11 1.91 -5.61
C ASN A 82 8.21 0.39 -5.46
N VAL A 83 7.12 -0.35 -5.69
CA VAL A 83 7.12 -1.81 -5.54
C VAL A 83 8.06 -2.45 -6.55
N THR A 84 8.06 -2.04 -7.82
CA THR A 84 8.97 -2.60 -8.82
C THR A 84 10.44 -2.33 -8.45
N ASN A 85 10.78 -1.11 -8.03
CA ASN A 85 12.15 -0.79 -7.63
C ASN A 85 12.59 -1.58 -6.39
N LEU A 86 11.70 -1.69 -5.39
CA LEU A 86 11.96 -2.46 -4.17
C LEU A 86 12.18 -3.95 -4.45
N LEU A 87 11.32 -4.56 -5.27
CA LEU A 87 11.45 -5.98 -5.66
C LEU A 87 12.66 -6.25 -6.58
N TRP A 88 13.04 -5.27 -7.39
CA TRP A 88 14.27 -5.34 -8.19
C TRP A 88 15.53 -5.27 -7.31
N ALA A 89 15.52 -4.40 -6.30
CA ALA A 89 16.66 -4.11 -5.45
C ALA A 89 16.90 -5.12 -4.33
N PHE A 90 15.84 -5.59 -3.66
CA PHE A 90 15.94 -6.30 -2.39
C PHE A 90 15.30 -7.69 -2.40
N THR A 91 15.82 -8.54 -1.54
CA THR A 91 15.18 -9.79 -1.10
C THR A 91 14.58 -9.57 0.28
N TYR A 92 13.33 -9.99 0.43
CA TYR A 92 12.58 -9.90 1.67
C TYR A 92 12.44 -11.30 2.29
N SER A 93 12.71 -11.42 3.58
CA SER A 93 12.44 -12.63 4.35
C SER A 93 11.96 -12.28 5.76
N LYS A 94 11.42 -13.26 6.47
CA LYS A 94 11.11 -13.07 7.89
C LYS A 94 12.39 -12.77 8.66
N ALA A 95 12.26 -11.95 9.70
CA ALA A 95 13.34 -11.78 10.67
C ALA A 95 13.62 -13.11 11.39
N LYS A 96 14.84 -13.26 11.88
CA LYS A 96 15.25 -14.41 12.69
C LYS A 96 15.58 -13.93 14.09
N ASP A 97 15.13 -14.69 15.08
CA ASP A 97 15.48 -14.46 16.48
C ASP A 97 17.01 -14.60 16.66
N PRO A 98 17.71 -13.58 17.20
CA PRO A 98 19.16 -13.63 17.38
C PRO A 98 19.66 -14.74 18.32
N LEU A 99 18.83 -15.16 19.27
CA LEU A 99 19.19 -16.19 20.25
C LEU A 99 18.93 -17.60 19.71
N THR A 100 17.82 -17.78 19.00
CA THR A 100 17.36 -19.13 18.59
C THR A 100 17.59 -19.44 17.11
N GLY A 101 17.76 -18.41 16.27
CA GLY A 101 17.94 -18.52 14.82
C GLY A 101 16.67 -18.87 14.04
N PHE A 102 15.54 -19.07 14.71
CA PHE A 102 14.25 -19.38 14.08
C PHE A 102 13.57 -18.14 13.51
N GLU A 103 12.70 -18.35 12.52
CA GLU A 103 11.91 -17.27 11.94
C GLU A 103 10.91 -16.71 12.96
N ILE A 104 10.84 -15.38 13.04
CA ILE A 104 9.83 -14.68 13.82
C ILE A 104 8.53 -14.68 13.00
N PRO A 105 7.43 -15.27 13.51
CA PRO A 105 6.17 -15.29 12.79
C PRO A 105 5.56 -13.88 12.72
N ILE A 106 5.00 -13.55 11.55
CA ILE A 106 4.27 -12.30 11.32
C ILE A 106 2.78 -12.64 11.39
N ASP A 107 2.05 -11.92 12.23
CA ASP A 107 0.60 -12.06 12.37
C ASP A 107 -0.12 -10.98 11.54
N PRO A 108 -0.77 -11.34 10.42
CA PRO A 108 -1.42 -10.38 9.54
C PRO A 108 -2.68 -9.74 10.16
N SER A 109 -3.19 -10.27 11.27
CA SER A 109 -4.34 -9.69 11.97
C SER A 109 -3.99 -8.51 12.88
N LYS A 110 -2.69 -8.31 13.16
CA LYS A 110 -2.19 -7.22 14.00
C LYS A 110 -2.19 -5.89 13.27
N MET A 111 -3.36 -5.28 13.20
CA MET A 111 -3.59 -3.96 12.62
C MET A 111 -3.76 -2.90 13.71
N ALA A 112 -3.25 -1.69 13.46
CA ALA A 112 -3.53 -0.51 14.25
C ALA A 112 -4.99 -0.08 14.07
N ASN A 113 -5.59 0.39 15.16
CA ASN A 113 -6.92 0.99 15.10
C ASN A 113 -6.81 2.39 14.47
N GLY A 114 -7.61 2.66 13.44
CA GLY A 114 -7.60 3.95 12.77
C GLY A 114 -8.60 3.99 11.62
N PHE A 115 -8.72 5.17 10.99
CA PHE A 115 -9.53 5.34 9.78
C PHE A 115 -8.94 4.57 8.58
N VAL A 116 -7.61 4.42 8.56
CA VAL A 116 -6.88 3.59 7.59
C VAL A 116 -6.34 2.38 8.33
N LEU A 117 -6.52 1.20 7.74
CA LEU A 117 -5.93 -0.03 8.22
C LEU A 117 -4.42 0.00 7.95
N SER A 118 -3.63 -0.07 9.01
CA SER A 118 -2.16 -0.13 8.94
C SER A 118 -1.68 -1.26 9.83
N PRO A 119 -0.71 -2.09 9.40
CA PRO A 119 -0.14 -3.10 10.28
C PRO A 119 0.56 -2.44 11.47
N LEU A 120 0.53 -3.11 12.63
CA LEU A 120 1.42 -2.78 13.73
C LEU A 120 2.88 -3.03 13.33
N PRO A 121 3.87 -2.36 13.95
CA PRO A 121 5.27 -2.61 13.67
C PRO A 121 5.62 -4.11 13.78
N PHE A 122 6.30 -4.64 12.77
CA PHE A 122 6.77 -6.01 12.71
C PHE A 122 8.20 -6.05 12.18
N GLU A 123 8.94 -7.11 12.52
CA GLU A 123 10.31 -7.28 12.07
C GLU A 123 10.38 -8.06 10.75
N CYS A 124 11.24 -7.59 9.84
CA CYS A 124 11.56 -8.31 8.61
C CYS A 124 13.04 -8.13 8.27
N SER A 125 13.58 -9.06 7.50
CA SER A 125 14.93 -8.93 6.94
C SER A 125 14.81 -8.46 5.49
N ILE A 126 15.46 -7.33 5.20
CA ILE A 126 15.53 -6.75 3.87
C ILE A 126 17.01 -6.67 3.52
N GLN A 127 17.41 -7.36 2.45
CA GLN A 127 18.81 -7.42 2.03
C GLN A 127 18.92 -7.11 0.54
N PRO A 128 19.94 -6.35 0.09
CA PRO A 128 20.18 -6.19 -1.34
C PRO A 128 20.33 -7.56 -2.02
N ARG A 129 19.76 -7.72 -3.21
CA ARG A 129 19.79 -9.01 -3.93
C ARG A 129 21.20 -9.52 -4.20
N ASN A 130 22.13 -8.60 -4.45
CA ASN A 130 23.56 -8.89 -4.57
C ASN A 130 24.39 -7.61 -4.42
N GLN A 131 25.70 -7.76 -4.31
CA GLN A 131 26.65 -6.66 -4.13
C GLN A 131 26.69 -5.69 -5.32
N LYS A 132 26.47 -6.17 -6.56
CA LYS A 132 26.42 -5.31 -7.74
C LYS A 132 25.23 -4.34 -7.68
N ILE A 133 24.07 -4.84 -7.29
CA ILE A 133 22.86 -4.02 -7.10
C ILE A 133 23.05 -3.05 -5.94
N ALA A 134 23.63 -3.49 -4.82
CA ALA A 134 23.95 -2.62 -3.70
C ALA A 134 24.86 -1.45 -4.12
N GLY A 135 25.92 -1.73 -4.86
CA GLY A 135 26.82 -0.71 -5.40
C GLY A 135 26.12 0.24 -6.37
N LEU A 136 25.22 -0.26 -7.22
CA LEU A 136 24.46 0.60 -8.14
C LEU A 136 23.53 1.55 -7.39
N ILE A 137 22.80 1.05 -6.39
CA ILE A 137 21.93 1.88 -5.54
C ILE A 137 22.76 2.94 -4.80
N HIS A 138 23.89 2.54 -4.22
CA HIS A 138 24.79 3.45 -3.52
C HIS A 138 25.30 4.57 -4.45
N ASN A 139 25.80 4.21 -5.63
CA ASN A 139 26.31 5.19 -6.60
C ASN A 139 25.23 6.16 -7.07
N HIS A 140 24.04 5.66 -7.42
CA HIS A 140 22.92 6.53 -7.80
C HIS A 140 22.46 7.44 -6.66
N PHE A 141 22.51 6.95 -5.42
CA PHE A 141 22.20 7.78 -4.26
C PHE A 141 23.22 8.92 -4.12
N VAL A 142 24.51 8.63 -4.26
CA VAL A 142 25.58 9.64 -4.25
C VAL A 142 25.41 10.64 -5.39
N ASP A 143 25.16 10.19 -6.62
CA ASP A 143 24.95 11.06 -7.78
C ASP A 143 23.72 11.98 -7.60
N ALA A 144 22.66 11.48 -6.96
CA ALA A 144 21.44 12.22 -6.74
C ALA A 144 21.57 13.33 -5.68
N ILE A 145 22.56 13.25 -4.79
CA ILE A 145 22.76 14.24 -3.71
C ILE A 145 22.84 15.66 -4.28
N ASP A 146 23.63 15.87 -5.32
CA ASP A 146 23.85 17.22 -5.86
C ASP A 146 22.58 17.80 -6.50
N VAL A 147 21.75 16.94 -7.09
CA VAL A 147 20.45 17.33 -7.65
C VAL A 147 19.49 17.73 -6.53
N PHE A 148 19.46 16.99 -5.42
CA PHE A 148 18.48 17.21 -4.36
C PHE A 148 18.88 18.27 -3.33
N LYS A 149 20.17 18.58 -3.18
CA LYS A 149 20.68 19.65 -2.28
C LYS A 149 19.94 20.98 -2.44
N GLN A 150 19.51 21.34 -3.65
CA GLN A 150 18.81 22.60 -3.91
C GLN A 150 17.41 22.68 -3.28
N TYR A 151 16.84 21.56 -2.87
CA TYR A 151 15.50 21.47 -2.26
C TYR A 151 15.57 21.25 -0.73
N GLU A 152 16.74 21.40 -0.12
CA GLU A 152 16.99 21.14 1.31
C GLU A 152 16.90 22.41 2.18
N ASP A 153 16.58 23.55 1.57
CA ASP A 153 16.44 24.85 2.23
C ASP A 153 15.33 24.86 3.29
N ALA A 154 14.21 24.19 3.00
CA ALA A 154 13.06 24.08 3.89
C ALA A 154 13.13 22.95 4.93
N LEU A 155 14.23 22.20 5.00
CA LEU A 155 14.37 21.10 5.98
C LEU A 155 14.38 21.62 7.41
N GLN A 156 13.75 20.86 8.31
CA GLN A 156 13.88 21.10 9.75
C GLN A 156 15.31 20.79 10.20
N GLN A 157 15.70 21.33 11.36
CA GLN A 157 17.06 21.15 11.86
C GLN A 157 17.41 19.67 12.08
N GLU A 158 16.46 18.88 12.57
CA GLU A 158 16.61 17.43 12.75
C GLU A 158 16.87 16.71 11.40
N ASP A 159 16.11 17.07 10.36
CA ASP A 159 16.30 16.50 9.02
C ASP A 159 17.67 16.87 8.44
N LYS A 160 18.14 18.11 8.67
CA LYS A 160 19.47 18.57 8.23
C LYS A 160 20.57 17.77 8.91
N GLU A 161 20.44 17.50 10.19
CA GLU A 161 21.38 16.69 10.96
C GLU A 161 21.39 15.25 10.47
N HIS A 162 20.21 14.66 10.24
CA HIS A 162 20.09 13.32 9.67
C HIS A 162 20.75 13.22 8.30
N VAL A 163 20.46 14.17 7.39
CA VAL A 163 21.06 14.20 6.05
C VAL A 163 22.59 14.35 6.12
N ALA A 164 23.10 15.21 7.00
CA ALA A 164 24.53 15.37 7.21
C ALA A 164 25.18 14.08 7.73
N GLN A 165 24.53 13.39 8.67
CA GLN A 165 25.00 12.11 9.20
C GLN A 165 24.98 11.03 8.12
N VAL A 166 23.92 10.91 7.33
CA VAL A 166 23.86 9.90 6.25
C VAL A 166 24.98 10.14 5.25
N ARG A 167 25.21 11.40 4.85
CA ARG A 167 26.25 11.78 3.89
C ARG A 167 27.66 11.55 4.41
N SER A 168 27.91 11.65 5.71
CA SER A 168 29.25 11.40 6.27
C SER A 168 29.69 9.94 6.17
N HIS A 169 28.75 9.01 5.97
CA HIS A 169 29.06 7.57 5.81
C HIS A 169 29.23 7.14 4.34
N LEU A 170 29.02 8.05 3.38
CA LEU A 170 29.12 7.77 1.94
C LEU A 170 30.49 8.13 1.33
N VAL A 171 31.37 8.77 2.11
CA VAL A 171 32.69 9.27 1.71
C VAL A 171 33.78 8.41 2.33
#